data_AF-A0A0F0GBT5-F1
#
_entry.id   AF-A0A0F0GBT5-F1
#
_cell.length_a   1.000
_cell.length_b   1.000
_cell.length_c   1.000
_cell.angle_alpha   90.00
_cell.angle_beta   90.00
_cell.angle_gamma   90.00
#
_symmetry.space_group_name_H-M   'P 1'
#
loop_
_entity.id
_entity.type
_entity.pdbx_description
1 polymer ?
#
loop_
_entity_poly.entity_id
_entity_poly.type
_entity_poly.pdbx_seq_one_letter_code
_entity_poly.pdbx_strand_id
1 'polypeptide(L)' 'MPVDYASHSAQVESIRTELLDVLKDVTQQAGRVPLLSTVTGELVDGSGMDAEYWYTNLRTT' A
#
# COMPACT_ATOMS: atom_id res chain seq x y z
N MET A 1 -8.81 19.63 5.08
CA MET A 1 -9.68 19.21 3.96
C MET A 1 -10.80 18.37 4.56
N PRO A 2 -12.07 18.54 4.18
CA PRO A 2 -13.10 17.58 4.53
C PRO A 2 -12.80 16.29 3.77
N VAL A 3 -12.48 15.24 4.51
CA VAL A 3 -12.27 13.90 4.00
C VAL A 3 -13.06 13.00 4.93
N ASP A 4 -13.86 12.10 4.37
CA ASP A 4 -14.75 11.23 5.14
C ASP A 4 -14.00 10.08 5.83
N TYR A 5 -12.67 10.03 5.68
CA TYR A 5 -11.77 9.03 6.25
C TYR A 5 -10.36 9.62 6.43
N ALA A 6 -9.70 9.32 7.55
CA ALA A 6 -8.32 9.74 7.79
C ALA A 6 -7.30 8.67 7.36
N SER A 7 -6.84 8.77 6.11
CA SER A 7 -5.67 8.03 5.62
C SER A 7 -4.40 8.43 6.40
N HIS A 8 -3.39 7.58 6.38
CA HIS A 8 -2.10 7.75 7.06
C HIS A 8 -2.21 7.97 8.58
N SER A 9 -3.25 7.37 9.18
CA SER A 9 -3.55 7.49 10.60
C SER A 9 -3.85 6.13 11.23
N ALA A 10 -3.89 6.07 12.56
CA ALA A 10 -4.28 4.87 13.28
C ALA A 10 -5.70 4.38 12.94
N GLN A 11 -6.57 5.24 12.39
CA GLN A 11 -7.93 4.84 11.97
C GLN A 11 -7.89 3.78 10.85
N VAL A 12 -6.80 3.72 10.08
CA VAL A 12 -6.57 2.72 9.04
C VAL A 12 -6.41 1.30 9.60
N GLU A 13 -6.00 1.16 10.86
CA GLU A 13 -5.76 -0.16 11.47
C GLU A 13 -7.04 -1.02 11.51
N SER A 14 -8.22 -0.39 11.58
CA SER A 14 -9.52 -1.06 11.60
C SER A 14 -9.81 -1.89 10.34
N ILE A 15 -9.25 -1.49 9.19
CA ILE A 15 -9.48 -2.17 7.90
C ILE A 15 -8.32 -3.05 7.47
N ARG A 16 -7.27 -3.22 8.29
CA ARG A 16 -6.06 -3.96 7.91
C ARG A 16 -6.38 -5.37 7.42
N THR A 17 -7.12 -6.14 8.22
CA THR A 17 -7.45 -7.53 7.91
C THR A 17 -8.30 -7.65 6.65
N GLU A 18 -9.29 -6.77 6.49
CA GLU A 18 -10.14 -6.73 5.29
C GLU A 18 -9.31 -6.41 4.04
N LEU A 19 -8.42 -5.42 4.13
CA LEU A 19 -7.55 -5.02 3.02
C LEU A 19 -6.61 -6.16 2.60
N LEU A 20 -6.02 -6.87 3.55
CA LEU A 20 -5.18 -8.03 3.24
C LEU A 20 -5.97 -9.16 2.58
N ASP A 21 -7.21 -9.41 3.01
CA ASP A 21 -8.05 -10.46 2.43
C ASP A 21 -8.48 -10.12 1.00
N VAL A 22 -8.91 -8.88 0.72
CA VAL A 22 -9.34 -8.48 -0.63
C VAL A 22 -8.19 -8.41 -1.63
N LEU A 23 -6.96 -8.19 -1.15
CA LEU A 23 -5.75 -8.14 -1.98
C LEU A 23 -5.01 -9.48 -2.09
N LYS A 24 -5.43 -10.54 -1.40
CA LYS A 24 -4.70 -11.81 -1.34
C LYS A 24 -4.45 -12.46 -2.71
N ASP A 25 -5.38 -12.28 -3.65
CA ASP A 25 -5.34 -12.88 -4.98
C ASP A 25 -4.67 -11.96 -6.03
N VAL A 26 -4.25 -10.76 -5.63
CA VAL A 26 -3.51 -9.86 -6.51
C VAL A 26 -2.09 -10.40 -6.70
N THR A 27 -1.76 -10.75 -7.93
CA THR A 27 -0.41 -11.17 -8.31
C THR A 27 0.40 -9.96 -8.76
N GLN A 28 1.42 -9.59 -7.97
CA GLN A 28 2.34 -8.50 -8.29
C GLN A 28 3.24 -8.90 -9.47
N GLN A 29 3.60 -7.95 -10.30
CA GLN A 29 4.49 -8.16 -11.43
C GLN A 29 5.53 -7.05 -11.50
N ALA A 30 6.72 -7.40 -11.97
CA ALA A 30 7.71 -6.39 -12.32
C ALA A 30 7.19 -5.54 -13.48
N GLY A 31 7.15 -4.22 -13.27
CA GLY A 31 6.88 -3.21 -14.28
C GLY A 31 8.08 -2.99 -15.20
N ARG A 32 7.82 -2.37 -16.35
CA ARG A 32 8.86 -2.05 -17.34
C ARG A 32 9.63 -0.76 -17.02
N VAL A 33 9.11 0.04 -16.09
CA VAL A 33 9.67 1.34 -15.70
C VAL A 33 9.90 1.29 -14.19
N PRO A 34 11.11 1.61 -13.70
CA PRO A 34 11.38 1.71 -12.27
C PRO A 34 10.44 2.74 -11.60
N LEU A 35 9.90 2.39 -10.44
CA LEU A 35 9.03 3.24 -9.64
C LEU A 35 9.78 3.69 -8.37
N LEU A 36 9.80 4.99 -8.08
CA LEU A 36 10.28 5.49 -6.79
C LEU A 36 9.16 5.38 -5.76
N SER A 37 9.30 4.45 -4.81
CA SER A 37 8.33 4.23 -3.74
C SER A 37 8.38 5.40 -2.75
N THR A 38 7.25 6.07 -2.53
CA THR A 38 7.16 7.13 -1.50
C THR A 38 7.14 6.57 -0.08
N VAL A 39 6.85 5.27 0.08
CA VAL A 39 6.84 4.59 1.38
C VAL A 39 8.24 4.30 1.87
N THR A 40 9.11 3.82 0.97
CA THR A 40 10.47 3.35 1.31
C THR A 40 11.56 4.32 0.88
N GLY A 41 11.29 5.22 -0.07
CA GLY A 41 12.28 6.12 -0.65
C GLY A 41 13.20 5.45 -1.68
N GLU A 42 12.87 4.23 -2.11
CA GLU A 42 13.72 3.41 -2.98
C GLU A 42 13.11 3.20 -4.37
N LEU A 43 13.96 2.98 -5.38
CA LEU A 43 13.52 2.51 -6.69
C LEU A 43 13.18 1.02 -6.61
N VAL A 44 11.95 0.68 -6.98
CA VAL A 44 11.41 -0.68 -7.02
C VAL A 44 10.94 -1.02 -8.44
N ASP A 45 10.88 -2.30 -8.75
CA ASP A 45 10.30 -2.81 -10.00
C ASP A 45 8.79 -3.11 -9.87
N GLY A 46 8.23 -3.08 -8.66
CA GLY A 46 6.82 -3.31 -8.39
C GLY A 46 6.46 -4.76 -8.03
N SER A 47 7.39 -5.73 -8.14
CA SER A 47 7.07 -7.12 -7.80
C SER A 47 6.90 -7.36 -6.29
N GLY A 48 7.42 -6.46 -5.45
CA GLY A 48 7.27 -6.50 -3.98
C GLY A 48 6.09 -5.68 -3.44
N MET A 49 5.25 -5.09 -4.29
CA MET A 49 4.13 -4.24 -3.86
C MET A 49 2.91 -5.10 -3.51
N ASP A 50 3.07 -5.93 -2.48
CA ASP A 50 2.05 -6.84 -2.00
C ASP A 50 0.97 -6.18 -1.12
N ALA A 51 0.05 -6.97 -0.60
CA ALA A 51 -1.03 -6.47 0.24
C ALA A 51 -0.53 -5.73 1.49
N GLU A 52 0.61 -6.16 2.07
CA GLU A 52 1.23 -5.49 3.22
C GLU A 52 1.88 -4.16 2.82
N TYR A 53 2.49 -4.10 1.63
CA TYR A 53 3.00 -2.86 1.07
C TYR A 53 1.87 -1.83 0.90
N TRP A 54 0.73 -2.24 0.33
CA TRP A 54 -0.41 -1.33 0.13
C TRP A 54 -1.07 -0.90 1.43
N TYR A 55 -1.17 -1.78 2.43
CA TYR A 55 -1.59 -1.39 3.78
C TYR A 55 -0.62 -0.37 4.39
N THR A 56 0.68 -0.61 4.28
CA THR A 56 1.72 0.30 4.81
C THR A 56 1.66 1.65 4.11
N ASN A 57 1.47 1.66 2.78
CA ASN A 57 1.26 2.88 2.01
C ASN A 57 0.04 3.68 2.51
N LEU A 58 -1.08 3.01 2.79
CA LEU A 58 -2.28 3.65 3.31
C LEU A 58 -2.11 4.14 4.76
N ARG A 59 -1.30 3.47 5.57
CA ARG A 59 -1.11 3.74 7.01
C ARG A 59 -0.02 4.77 7.31
N THR A 60 1.00 4.87 6.46
CA THR A 60 2.23 5.63 6.73
C THR A 60 2.38 6.78 5.75
N THR A 61 2.91 7.91 6.21
CA THR A 61 3.19 9.10 5.39
C THR A 61 4.50 8.94 4.61
#